data_AF-A0A378UWQ9-F1
#
_entry.id   AF-A0A378UWQ9-F1
#
_cell.length_a   1.000
_cell.length_b   1.000
_cell.length_c   1.000
_cell.angle_alpha   90.00
_cell.angle_beta   90.00
_cell.angle_gamma   90.00
#
_symmetry.space_group_name_H-M   'P 1'
#
loop_
_entity.id
_entity.type
_entity.pdbx_description
1 polymer ?
#
loop_
_entity_poly.entity_id
_entity_poly.type
_entity_poly.pdbx_seq_one_letter_code
_entity_poly.pdbx_strand_id
1 'polypeptide(L)'
;MRVLRVAAVVLALGLGMVAPQAIADCAATGCDLRSRIAAADSYLASRPGTVGYVLRDRATGTRYANRNAEAMIWTASTIKLAMVVDLLTRERAGALRLSGNDRQLMVNMLRNSDNEATDALWSRYGGPDHKAFNAGFPRYGMTDLRPQPGFGDMFPYWGFQKSTTNDLDRLMNYTLTQLNPPDAAAVVAEMQRVSGNSSGVSGVQARR
;
A
#
# COMPACT_ATOMS: atom_id res chain seq x y z
N MET A 1 64.25 -19.33 -31.20
CA MET A 1 64.65 -19.91 -29.88
C MET A 1 63.55 -19.62 -28.85
N ARG A 2 63.56 -20.33 -27.72
CA ARG A 2 62.72 -20.08 -26.51
C ARG A 2 63.03 -18.68 -25.94
N VAL A 3 62.31 -18.08 -24.98
CA VAL A 3 61.17 -18.46 -24.11
C VAL A 3 60.11 -17.32 -24.19
N LEU A 4 59.05 -17.12 -23.40
CA LEU A 4 58.54 -17.66 -22.12
C LEU A 4 57.00 -17.72 -22.17
N ARG A 5 56.34 -18.11 -21.06
CA ARG A 5 54.93 -17.83 -20.74
C ARG A 5 54.87 -17.10 -19.39
N VAL A 6 53.98 -16.14 -19.21
CA VAL A 6 53.43 -15.82 -17.88
C VAL A 6 51.93 -15.61 -18.02
N ALA A 7 51.15 -16.58 -17.56
CA ALA A 7 49.71 -16.42 -17.33
C ALA A 7 49.52 -16.13 -15.83
N ALA A 8 49.06 -14.93 -15.50
CA ALA A 8 48.69 -14.59 -14.14
C ALA A 8 47.27 -15.10 -13.85
N VAL A 9 47.15 -16.35 -13.41
CA VAL A 9 45.89 -16.87 -12.86
C VAL A 9 45.76 -16.39 -11.43
N VAL A 10 45.00 -15.31 -11.21
CA VAL A 10 44.51 -14.95 -9.87
C VAL A 10 43.21 -15.72 -9.64
N LEU A 11 43.33 -16.90 -9.03
CA LEU A 11 42.18 -17.72 -8.66
C LEU A 11 41.52 -17.12 -7.41
N ALA A 12 40.68 -16.11 -7.60
CA ALA A 12 39.83 -15.60 -6.53
C ALA A 12 38.74 -16.64 -6.21
N LEU A 13 39.02 -17.52 -5.25
CA LEU A 13 38.04 -18.41 -4.61
C LEU A 13 37.07 -17.59 -3.75
N GLY A 14 36.29 -16.74 -4.41
CA GLY A 14 35.08 -16.18 -3.83
C GLY A 14 34.07 -17.32 -3.67
N LEU A 15 33.81 -17.70 -2.41
CA LEU A 15 32.58 -18.39 -2.02
C LEU A 15 31.41 -17.43 -2.23
N GLY A 16 31.08 -17.18 -3.50
CA GLY A 16 29.87 -16.51 -3.89
C GLY A 16 28.70 -17.35 -3.42
N MET A 17 28.08 -16.94 -2.31
CA MET A 17 26.68 -17.28 -2.07
C MET A 17 25.88 -16.60 -3.18
N VAL A 18 25.80 -17.28 -4.32
CA VAL A 18 24.75 -17.04 -5.30
C VAL A 18 23.47 -17.43 -4.60
N ALA A 19 22.88 -16.48 -3.88
CA ALA A 19 21.50 -16.59 -3.43
C ALA A 19 20.69 -16.98 -4.66
N PRO A 20 19.92 -18.08 -4.63
CA PRO A 20 19.24 -18.56 -5.82
C PRO A 20 18.23 -17.51 -6.26
N GLN A 21 18.63 -16.70 -7.25
CA GLN A 21 17.75 -15.82 -7.97
C GLN A 21 16.87 -16.73 -8.80
N ALA A 22 15.70 -17.06 -8.25
CA ALA A 22 14.62 -17.72 -8.96
C ALA A 22 14.08 -16.74 -10.01
N ILE A 23 14.81 -16.60 -11.12
CA ILE A 23 14.35 -15.97 -12.35
C ILE A 23 13.32 -16.94 -12.93
N ALA A 24 12.08 -16.79 -12.47
CA ALA A 24 10.97 -17.59 -12.95
C ALA A 24 10.51 -17.01 -14.29
N ASP A 25 10.85 -17.70 -15.38
CA ASP A 25 10.32 -17.43 -16.73
C ASP A 25 8.82 -17.75 -16.79
N CYS A 26 8.01 -16.84 -16.24
CA CYS A 26 6.55 -16.97 -16.11
C CYS A 26 5.77 -16.28 -17.25
N ALA A 27 6.38 -16.10 -18.43
CA ALA A 27 5.78 -15.34 -19.53
C ALA A 27 4.59 -16.06 -20.22
N ALA A 28 4.53 -17.39 -20.16
CA ALA A 28 3.46 -18.19 -20.76
C ALA A 28 2.54 -18.81 -19.69
N THR A 29 1.31 -18.29 -19.60
CA THR A 29 0.15 -18.92 -18.95
C THR A 29 0.35 -19.47 -17.54
N GLY A 30 0.41 -18.59 -16.55
CA GLY A 30 -0.23 -18.84 -15.24
C GLY A 30 0.16 -20.12 -14.49
N CYS A 31 1.45 -20.47 -14.43
CA CYS A 31 1.97 -21.48 -13.50
C CYS A 31 2.40 -20.85 -12.16
N ASP A 32 1.74 -21.10 -11.04
CA ASP A 32 0.29 -21.25 -10.86
C ASP A 32 -0.11 -20.35 -9.70
N LEU A 33 -0.90 -19.31 -9.97
CA LEU A 33 -1.35 -18.37 -8.94
C LEU A 33 -2.10 -19.09 -7.81
N ARG A 34 -2.81 -20.18 -8.12
CA ARG A 34 -3.51 -21.02 -7.13
C ARG A 34 -2.52 -21.77 -6.23
N SER A 35 -1.46 -22.37 -6.77
CA SER A 35 -0.39 -23.00 -5.98
C SER A 35 0.33 -21.99 -5.08
N ARG A 36 0.57 -20.76 -5.57
CA ARG A 36 1.20 -19.68 -4.78
C ARG A 36 0.28 -19.21 -3.65
N ILE A 37 -1.02 -19.11 -3.90
CA ILE A 37 -2.05 -18.86 -2.89
C ILE A 37 -2.08 -19.98 -1.85
N ALA A 38 -2.13 -21.25 -2.27
CA ALA A 38 -2.14 -22.40 -1.38
C ALA A 38 -0.87 -22.49 -0.53
N ALA A 39 0.30 -22.18 -1.10
CA ALA A 39 1.56 -22.08 -0.37
C ALA A 39 1.55 -20.93 0.66
N ALA A 40 1.00 -19.77 0.31
CA ALA A 40 0.83 -18.65 1.24
C ALA A 40 -0.14 -19.00 2.38
N ASP A 41 -1.28 -19.60 2.10
CA ASP A 41 -2.25 -20.02 3.12
C ASP A 41 -1.70 -21.12 4.03
N SER A 42 -0.95 -22.08 3.48
CA SER A 42 -0.23 -23.12 4.24
C SER A 42 0.85 -22.52 5.15
N TYR A 43 1.64 -21.58 4.63
CA TYR A 43 2.62 -20.83 5.43
C TYR A 43 1.94 -20.10 6.58
N LEU A 44 0.90 -19.32 6.29
CA LEU A 44 0.16 -18.53 7.28
C LEU A 44 -0.54 -19.39 8.34
N ALA A 45 -1.00 -20.60 8.00
CA ALA A 45 -1.60 -21.52 8.97
C ALA A 45 -0.64 -21.95 10.09
N SER A 46 0.68 -21.83 9.89
CA SER A 46 1.71 -22.17 10.87
C SER A 46 2.23 -20.98 11.69
N ARG A 47 1.74 -19.75 11.47
CA ARG A 47 2.27 -18.53 12.12
C ARG A 47 1.26 -17.96 13.14
N PRO A 48 1.74 -17.38 14.25
CA PRO A 48 0.86 -16.69 15.19
C PRO A 48 0.26 -15.41 14.58
N GLY A 49 -0.95 -15.05 15.01
CA GLY A 49 -1.65 -13.84 14.59
C GLY A 49 -2.67 -14.05 13.48
N THR A 50 -3.12 -12.95 12.87
CA THR A 50 -4.15 -12.95 11.83
C THR A 50 -3.65 -12.14 10.63
N VAL A 51 -3.52 -12.80 9.48
CA VAL A 51 -3.16 -12.13 8.21
C VAL A 51 -4.33 -12.26 7.24
N GLY A 52 -4.91 -11.11 6.91
CA GLY A 52 -5.80 -10.95 5.75
C GLY A 52 -4.98 -10.54 4.53
N TYR A 53 -5.23 -11.16 3.38
CA TYR A 53 -4.66 -10.71 2.11
C TYR A 53 -5.67 -10.86 0.97
N VAL A 54 -5.56 -9.96 0.00
CA VAL A 54 -6.32 -9.98 -1.25
C VAL A 54 -5.34 -9.85 -2.40
N LEU A 55 -5.48 -10.69 -3.43
CA LEU A 55 -4.74 -10.63 -4.67
C LEU A 55 -5.71 -10.34 -5.81
N ARG A 56 -5.33 -9.42 -6.69
CA ARG A 56 -6.09 -9.10 -7.91
C ARG A 56 -5.16 -9.15 -9.10
N ASP A 57 -5.38 -10.12 -9.97
CA ASP A 57 -4.80 -10.12 -11.30
C ASP A 57 -5.47 -9.01 -12.11
N ARG A 58 -4.67 -8.07 -12.61
CA ARG A 58 -5.13 -6.92 -13.38
C ARG A 58 -5.27 -7.20 -14.88
N ALA A 59 -4.72 -8.30 -15.39
CA ALA A 59 -4.87 -8.73 -16.78
C ALA A 59 -6.19 -9.50 -16.99
N THR A 60 -6.54 -10.40 -16.08
CA THR A 60 -7.78 -11.20 -16.15
C THR A 60 -8.93 -10.67 -15.29
N GLY A 61 -8.66 -9.75 -14.36
CA GLY A 61 -9.61 -9.30 -13.34
C GLY A 61 -9.81 -10.28 -12.17
N THR A 62 -9.19 -11.47 -12.21
CA THR A 62 -9.32 -12.51 -11.19
C THR A 62 -8.96 -11.98 -9.81
N ARG A 63 -9.83 -12.23 -8.83
CA ARG A 63 -9.67 -11.82 -7.44
C ARG A 63 -9.62 -13.04 -6.54
N TYR A 64 -8.63 -13.10 -5.65
CA TYR A 64 -8.61 -14.00 -4.51
C TYR A 64 -8.58 -13.19 -3.22
N ALA A 65 -9.33 -13.64 -2.22
CA ALA A 65 -9.31 -13.11 -0.86
C ALA A 65 -9.24 -14.28 0.10
N ASN A 66 -8.30 -14.27 1.04
CA ASN A 66 -8.19 -15.35 2.01
C ASN A 66 -9.28 -15.26 3.10
N ARG A 67 -9.41 -16.30 3.93
CA ARG A 67 -10.44 -16.40 4.98
C ARG A 67 -10.48 -15.25 6.01
N ASN A 68 -9.42 -14.44 6.08
CA ASN A 68 -9.29 -13.32 7.02
C ASN A 68 -9.45 -11.94 6.34
N ALA A 69 -9.78 -11.87 5.04
CA ALA A 69 -9.82 -10.60 4.30
C ALA A 69 -10.90 -9.61 4.81
N GLU A 70 -11.89 -10.12 5.56
CA GLU A 70 -12.94 -9.34 6.25
C GLU A 70 -12.59 -9.01 7.71
N ALA A 71 -11.47 -9.49 8.23
CA ALA A 71 -11.05 -9.20 9.59
C ALA A 71 -10.68 -7.71 9.74
N MET A 72 -11.27 -7.04 10.73
CA MET A 72 -10.95 -5.65 11.04
C MET A 72 -9.54 -5.53 11.63
N ILE A 73 -8.65 -4.90 10.86
CA ILE A 73 -7.27 -4.56 11.24
C ILE A 73 -7.13 -3.05 11.36
N TRP A 74 -6.18 -2.58 12.17
CA TRP A 74 -5.86 -1.16 12.19
C TRP A 74 -5.25 -0.76 10.83
N THR A 75 -5.71 0.34 10.24
CA THR A 75 -5.20 0.78 8.93
C THR A 75 -3.72 1.13 8.98
N ALA A 76 -3.25 1.60 10.14
CA ALA A 76 -2.01 2.35 10.27
C ALA A 76 -1.92 3.38 9.12
N SER A 77 -0.77 3.48 8.47
CA SER A 77 -0.50 4.38 7.35
C SER A 77 -1.33 4.11 6.07
N THR A 78 -2.03 2.98 5.95
CA THR A 78 -2.76 2.65 4.70
C THR A 78 -3.93 3.58 4.41
N ILE A 79 -4.47 4.23 5.45
CA ILE A 79 -5.52 5.25 5.30
C ILE A 79 -5.08 6.50 4.53
N LYS A 80 -3.77 6.78 4.48
CA LYS A 80 -3.21 7.97 3.83
C LYS A 80 -3.51 7.99 2.33
N LEU A 81 -3.60 6.81 1.69
CA LEU A 81 -4.06 6.71 0.30
C LEU A 81 -5.52 7.14 0.15
N ALA A 82 -6.41 6.71 1.05
CA ALA A 82 -7.83 7.09 1.00
C ALA A 82 -8.01 8.60 1.18
N MET A 83 -7.22 9.23 2.05
CA MET A 83 -7.19 10.70 2.21
C MET A 83 -6.77 11.41 0.92
N VAL A 84 -5.72 10.94 0.24
CA VAL A 84 -5.26 11.54 -1.02
C VAL A 84 -6.32 11.38 -2.13
N VAL A 85 -6.91 10.19 -2.28
CA VAL A 85 -8.00 9.93 -3.24
C VAL A 85 -9.20 10.84 -2.97
N ASP A 86 -9.58 11.02 -1.70
CA ASP A 86 -10.69 11.89 -1.29
C ASP A 86 -10.41 13.37 -1.59
N LEU A 87 -9.21 13.88 -1.25
CA LEU A 87 -8.80 15.26 -1.53
C LEU A 87 -8.85 15.58 -3.02
N LEU A 88 -8.25 14.71 -3.84
CA LEU A 88 -8.22 14.84 -5.30
C LEU A 88 -9.63 14.78 -5.91
N THR A 89 -10.48 13.87 -5.41
CA THR A 89 -11.87 13.76 -5.88
C THR A 89 -12.70 15.01 -5.51
N ARG A 90 -12.59 15.49 -4.26
CA ARG A 90 -13.29 16.70 -3.81
C ARG A 90 -12.82 17.95 -4.56
N GLU A 91 -11.54 18.06 -4.88
CA GLU A 91 -11.01 19.14 -5.69
C GLU A 91 -11.60 19.14 -7.10
N ARG A 92 -11.64 17.97 -7.76
CA ARG A 92 -12.24 17.84 -9.10
C ARG A 92 -13.74 18.11 -9.14
N ALA A 93 -14.44 17.82 -8.04
CA ALA A 93 -15.84 18.18 -7.86
C ALA A 93 -16.04 19.68 -7.55
N GLY A 94 -14.97 20.48 -7.44
CA GLY A 94 -15.03 21.90 -7.06
C GLY A 94 -15.37 22.14 -5.58
N ALA A 95 -15.42 21.10 -4.76
CA ALA A 95 -15.81 21.17 -3.35
C ALA A 95 -14.68 21.67 -2.43
N LEU A 96 -13.44 21.66 -2.91
CA LEU A 96 -12.27 22.28 -2.25
C LEU A 96 -11.26 22.72 -3.30
N ARG A 97 -10.18 23.39 -2.88
CA ARG A 97 -9.03 23.71 -3.71
C ARG A 97 -7.75 23.36 -2.94
N LEU A 98 -6.85 22.59 -3.56
CA LEU A 98 -5.56 22.23 -2.97
C LEU A 98 -4.52 23.29 -3.35
N SER A 99 -3.72 23.74 -2.39
CA SER A 99 -2.55 24.56 -2.68
C SER A 99 -1.38 23.67 -3.16
N GLY A 100 -0.34 24.30 -3.70
CA GLY A 100 0.92 23.59 -3.99
C GLY A 100 1.53 22.94 -2.75
N ASN A 101 1.38 23.58 -1.57
CA ASN A 101 1.79 22.99 -0.30
C ASN A 101 0.99 21.74 0.04
N ASP A 102 -0.32 21.73 -0.17
CA ASP A 102 -1.15 20.56 0.11
C ASP A 102 -0.77 19.37 -0.78
N ARG A 103 -0.41 19.62 -2.04
CA ARG A 103 0.16 18.58 -2.90
C ARG A 103 1.50 18.06 -2.41
N GLN A 104 2.37 18.91 -1.87
CA GLN A 104 3.63 18.47 -1.25
C GLN A 104 3.38 17.64 0.01
N LEU A 105 2.39 17.99 0.84
CA LEU A 105 1.99 17.18 1.99
C LEU A 105 1.47 15.79 1.56
N MET A 106 0.64 15.71 0.50
CA MET A 106 0.22 14.43 -0.08
C MET A 106 1.40 13.59 -0.60
N VAL A 107 2.41 14.20 -1.22
CA VAL A 107 3.65 13.52 -1.64
C VAL A 107 4.40 12.95 -0.43
N ASN A 108 4.56 13.73 0.64
CA ASN A 108 5.22 13.28 1.87
C ASN A 108 4.46 12.12 2.54
N MET A 109 3.12 12.18 2.57
CA MET A 109 2.26 11.10 3.05
C MET A 109 2.46 9.80 2.27
N LEU A 110 2.55 9.86 0.94
CA LEU A 110 2.68 8.67 0.10
C LEU A 110 4.10 8.09 0.07
N ARG A 111 5.15 8.93 0.04
CA ARG A 111 6.55 8.47 -0.02
C ARG A 111 7.11 8.04 1.33
N ASN A 112 6.89 8.84 2.37
CA ASN A 112 7.58 8.70 3.65
C ASN A 112 6.67 8.21 4.77
N SER A 113 5.35 8.20 4.54
CA SER A 113 4.34 8.11 5.59
C SER A 113 4.51 9.19 6.67
N ASP A 114 4.79 10.41 6.24
CA ASP A 114 4.86 11.62 7.09
C ASP A 114 3.54 11.77 7.89
N ASN A 115 3.63 11.93 9.21
CA ASN A 115 2.47 11.98 10.10
C ASN A 115 1.97 13.41 10.26
N GLU A 116 2.89 14.36 10.39
CA GLU A 116 2.66 15.79 10.52
C GLU A 116 1.93 16.34 9.27
N ALA A 117 2.31 15.85 8.07
CA ALA A 117 1.60 16.12 6.82
C ALA A 117 0.19 15.52 6.81
N THR A 118 0.01 14.35 7.44
CA THR A 118 -1.30 13.69 7.56
C THR A 118 -2.20 14.47 8.53
N ASP A 119 -1.67 14.91 9.67
CA ASP A 119 -2.36 15.75 10.65
C ASP A 119 -2.79 17.09 10.05
N ALA A 120 -1.88 17.75 9.34
CA ALA A 120 -2.14 19.03 8.69
C ALA A 120 -3.28 18.92 7.65
N LEU A 121 -3.31 17.86 6.84
CA LEU A 121 -4.37 17.64 5.86
C LEU A 121 -5.67 17.12 6.48
N TRP A 122 -5.61 16.25 7.50
CA TRP A 122 -6.79 15.75 8.21
C TRP A 122 -7.51 16.88 8.94
N SER A 123 -6.78 17.70 9.70
CA SER A 123 -7.30 18.85 10.42
C SER A 123 -7.91 19.88 9.47
N ARG A 124 -7.18 20.25 8.39
CA ARG A 124 -7.64 21.28 7.43
C ARG A 124 -8.87 20.87 6.63
N TYR A 125 -8.95 19.61 6.19
CA TYR A 125 -9.96 19.16 5.25
C TYR A 125 -10.98 18.17 5.83
N GLY A 126 -10.92 17.87 7.13
CA GLY A 126 -11.89 17.04 7.85
C GLY A 126 -13.24 17.71 8.09
N GLY A 127 -13.35 19.03 7.89
CA GLY A 127 -14.55 19.81 8.20
C GLY A 127 -14.67 20.13 9.70
N PRO A 128 -15.66 20.95 10.09
CA PRO A 128 -15.79 21.47 11.47
C PRO A 128 -16.13 20.39 12.50
N ASP A 129 -16.60 19.21 12.06
CA ASP A 129 -16.89 18.05 12.92
C ASP A 129 -15.94 16.87 12.69
N HIS A 130 -14.87 17.08 11.91
CA HIS A 130 -13.86 16.10 11.50
C HIS A 130 -14.36 14.88 10.70
N LYS A 131 -15.64 14.84 10.26
CA LYS A 131 -16.22 13.66 9.58
C LYS A 131 -16.10 13.65 8.07
N ALA A 132 -15.65 14.73 7.41
CA ALA A 132 -15.68 14.83 5.94
C ALA A 132 -14.95 13.68 5.24
N PHE A 133 -13.76 13.30 5.74
CA PHE A 133 -13.00 12.15 5.22
C PHE A 133 -13.76 10.83 5.39
N ASN A 134 -14.21 10.51 6.62
CA ASN A 134 -14.97 9.29 6.89
C ASN A 134 -16.30 9.22 6.13
N ALA A 135 -16.94 10.34 5.81
CA ALA A 135 -18.13 10.41 4.95
C ALA A 135 -17.81 10.23 3.46
N GLY A 136 -16.61 10.58 3.01
CA GLY A 136 -16.14 10.35 1.64
C GLY A 136 -15.70 8.91 1.38
N PHE A 137 -14.98 8.30 2.32
CA PHE A 137 -14.31 7.00 2.19
C PHE A 137 -15.14 5.84 1.58
N PRO A 138 -16.44 5.64 1.89
CA PRO A 138 -17.24 4.60 1.26
C PRO A 138 -17.33 4.73 -0.28
N ARG A 139 -17.27 5.95 -0.84
CA ARG A 139 -17.28 6.19 -2.30
C ARG A 139 -16.07 5.60 -3.01
N TYR A 140 -14.97 5.44 -2.29
CA TYR A 140 -13.69 4.90 -2.79
C TYR A 140 -13.53 3.41 -2.45
N GLY A 141 -14.59 2.75 -1.96
CA GLY A 141 -14.60 1.33 -1.64
C GLY A 141 -14.23 0.97 -0.21
N MET A 142 -13.94 1.94 0.66
CA MET A 142 -13.68 1.73 2.09
C MET A 142 -15.02 1.63 2.87
N THR A 143 -15.92 0.72 2.49
CA THR A 143 -17.28 0.65 3.07
C THR A 143 -17.32 0.07 4.47
N ASP A 144 -16.33 -0.75 4.82
CA ASP A 144 -16.32 -1.52 6.08
C ASP A 144 -15.40 -0.86 7.12
N LEU A 145 -14.64 0.15 6.70
CA LEU A 145 -13.83 1.00 7.56
C LEU A 145 -14.67 1.63 8.68
N ARG A 146 -14.17 1.54 9.90
CA ARG A 146 -14.76 2.15 11.09
C ARG A 146 -13.70 2.99 11.81
N PRO A 147 -13.98 4.27 12.12
CA PRO A 147 -13.17 5.01 13.08
C PRO A 147 -13.31 4.35 14.45
N GLN A 148 -12.29 4.48 15.29
CA GLN A 148 -12.24 3.97 16.65
C GLN A 148 -11.98 5.16 17.60
N PRO A 149 -12.53 5.15 18.82
CA PRO A 149 -12.09 6.08 19.85
C PRO A 149 -10.58 5.98 20.04
N GLY A 150 -9.91 7.14 20.06
CA GLY A 150 -8.47 7.28 20.13
C GLY A 150 -8.00 7.86 21.46
N PHE A 151 -6.76 8.34 21.45
CA PHE A 151 -6.26 9.26 22.47
C PHE A 151 -6.45 10.71 21.99
N GLY A 152 -6.84 11.61 22.90
CA GLY A 152 -7.12 13.02 22.59
C GLY A 152 -8.55 13.29 22.12
N ASP A 153 -8.86 14.56 21.89
CA ASP A 153 -10.25 15.06 21.74
C ASP A 153 -10.80 14.97 20.30
N MET A 154 -9.94 14.70 19.30
CA MET A 154 -10.35 14.63 17.90
C MET A 154 -10.94 13.26 17.55
N PHE A 155 -12.23 13.23 17.20
CA PHE A 155 -12.88 12.06 16.63
C PHE A 155 -13.83 12.44 15.48
N PRO A 156 -13.72 11.81 14.30
CA PRO A 156 -12.70 10.83 13.90
C PRO A 156 -11.29 11.40 13.71
N TYR A 157 -10.26 10.58 13.95
CA TYR A 157 -8.85 10.89 13.66
C TYR A 157 -8.24 9.81 12.76
N TRP A 158 -7.33 10.18 11.85
CA TRP A 158 -6.76 9.26 10.86
C TRP A 158 -5.98 8.10 11.49
N GLY A 159 -5.29 8.34 12.61
CA GLY A 159 -4.49 7.33 13.32
C GLY A 159 -5.31 6.24 14.01
N PHE A 160 -6.61 6.46 14.22
CA PHE A 160 -7.51 5.52 14.90
C PHE A 160 -8.62 5.03 13.97
N GLN A 161 -8.23 4.36 12.89
CA GLN A 161 -9.15 3.75 11.93
C GLN A 161 -8.86 2.25 11.85
N LYS A 162 -9.93 1.44 11.74
CA LYS A 162 -9.83 0.03 11.33
C LYS A 162 -10.51 -0.16 9.99
N SER A 163 -9.96 -1.03 9.15
CA SER A 163 -10.57 -1.46 7.89
C SER A 163 -10.40 -2.96 7.72
N THR A 164 -11.07 -3.50 6.71
CA THR A 164 -10.82 -4.86 6.21
C THR A 164 -9.69 -4.85 5.18
N THR A 165 -9.21 -6.02 4.76
CA THR A 165 -8.35 -6.11 3.56
C THR A 165 -9.18 -5.94 2.28
N ASN A 166 -10.47 -6.30 2.30
CA ASN A 166 -11.41 -6.04 1.22
C ASN A 166 -11.59 -4.54 0.94
N ASP A 167 -11.57 -3.67 1.96
CA ASP A 167 -11.52 -2.22 1.81
C ASP A 167 -10.29 -1.76 1.02
N LEU A 168 -9.10 -2.23 1.41
CA LEU A 168 -7.83 -1.81 0.80
C LEU A 168 -7.70 -2.25 -0.66
N ASP A 169 -8.17 -3.45 -1.01
CA ASP A 169 -8.28 -3.90 -2.41
C ASP A 169 -9.25 -3.02 -3.21
N ARG A 170 -10.41 -2.67 -2.66
CA ARG A 170 -11.39 -1.80 -3.35
C ARG A 170 -10.86 -0.39 -3.53
N LEU A 171 -10.17 0.17 -2.53
CA LEU A 171 -9.48 1.48 -2.61
C LEU A 171 -8.40 1.49 -3.69
N MET A 172 -7.52 0.48 -3.70
CA MET A 172 -6.49 0.36 -4.73
C MET A 172 -7.12 0.18 -6.11
N ASN A 173 -8.17 -0.64 -6.22
CA ASN A 173 -8.88 -0.83 -7.47
C ASN A 173 -9.55 0.46 -7.97
N TYR A 174 -10.22 1.22 -7.09
CA TYR A 174 -10.80 2.53 -7.40
C TYR A 174 -9.73 3.51 -7.89
N THR A 175 -8.62 3.63 -7.15
CA THR A 175 -7.47 4.49 -7.49
C THR A 175 -6.95 4.18 -8.90
N LEU A 176 -6.90 2.91 -9.27
CA LEU A 176 -6.37 2.43 -10.56
C LEU A 176 -7.42 2.31 -11.69
N THR A 177 -8.70 2.65 -11.47
CA THR A 177 -9.76 2.46 -12.50
C THR A 177 -10.81 3.57 -12.59
N GLN A 178 -11.00 4.36 -11.53
CA GLN A 178 -12.08 5.35 -11.42
C GLN A 178 -11.60 6.74 -11.01
N LEU A 179 -10.46 6.85 -10.31
CA LEU A 179 -9.80 8.14 -10.14
C LEU A 179 -9.37 8.70 -11.50
N ASN A 180 -9.37 10.03 -11.65
CA ASN A 180 -9.02 10.68 -12.90
C ASN A 180 -7.61 10.28 -13.38
N PRO A 181 -7.37 9.95 -14.67
CA PRO A 181 -6.13 9.29 -15.07
C PRO A 181 -4.82 10.05 -14.75
N PRO A 182 -4.70 11.38 -14.98
CA PRO A 182 -3.61 12.20 -14.46
C PRO A 182 -3.35 12.05 -12.95
N ASP A 183 -4.39 12.06 -12.12
CA ASP A 183 -4.27 11.94 -10.66
C ASP A 183 -3.85 10.53 -10.24
N ALA A 184 -4.44 9.50 -10.87
CA ALA A 184 -4.06 8.12 -10.67
C ALA A 184 -2.59 7.87 -11.03
N ALA A 185 -2.13 8.42 -12.17
CA ALA A 185 -0.74 8.34 -12.60
C ALA A 185 0.21 9.04 -11.62
N ALA A 186 -0.17 10.21 -11.11
CA ALA A 186 0.59 10.91 -10.08
C ALA A 186 0.68 10.08 -8.79
N VAL A 187 -0.45 9.65 -8.23
CA VAL A 187 -0.51 8.83 -6.99
C VAL A 187 0.33 7.56 -7.13
N VAL A 188 0.23 6.84 -8.25
CA VAL A 188 1.03 5.64 -8.51
C VAL A 188 2.52 5.95 -8.58
N ALA A 189 2.92 7.02 -9.28
CA ALA A 189 4.32 7.42 -9.39
C ALA A 189 4.93 7.83 -8.02
N GLU A 190 4.11 8.34 -7.10
CA GLU A 190 4.53 8.65 -5.72
C GLU A 190 4.60 7.40 -4.84
N MET A 191 3.63 6.49 -4.94
CA MET A 191 3.65 5.20 -4.23
C MET A 191 4.78 4.26 -4.71
N GLN A 192 5.28 4.43 -5.94
CA GLN A 192 6.46 3.73 -6.45
C GLN A 192 7.79 4.31 -5.94
N ARG A 193 7.76 5.47 -5.27
CA ARG A 193 8.95 6.17 -4.72
C ARG A 193 8.93 6.24 -3.19
N VAL A 194 8.33 5.24 -2.55
CA VAL A 194 8.44 5.03 -1.11
C VAL A 194 9.91 4.96 -0.71
N SER A 195 10.29 5.68 0.34
CA SER A 195 11.68 5.74 0.80
C SER A 195 12.11 4.44 1.47
N GLY A 196 13.32 3.95 1.16
CA GLY A 196 13.78 2.60 1.54
C GLY A 196 13.94 2.33 3.04
N ASN A 197 13.93 3.37 3.88
CA ASN A 197 13.94 3.24 5.34
C ASN A 197 12.52 3.24 5.94
N SER A 198 11.50 3.62 5.16
CA SER A 198 10.10 3.53 5.56
C SER A 198 9.54 2.18 5.11
N SER A 199 8.99 1.41 6.06
CA SER A 199 7.87 0.53 5.70
C SER A 199 6.82 1.42 5.02
N GLY A 200 6.51 1.16 3.75
CA GLY A 200 5.68 2.05 2.94
C GLY A 200 4.23 2.14 3.40
N VAL A 201 3.31 2.28 2.44
CA VAL A 201 1.89 1.98 2.66
C VAL A 201 1.76 0.48 2.96
N SER A 202 1.94 0.13 4.24
CA SER A 202 2.13 -1.23 4.75
C SER A 202 1.40 -1.40 6.07
N GLY A 203 0.53 -2.40 6.12
CA GLY A 203 -0.21 -2.81 7.32
C GLY A 203 0.28 -4.16 7.83
N VAL A 204 1.44 -4.19 8.47
CA VAL A 204 1.91 -5.38 9.21
C VAL A 204 1.70 -5.14 10.70
N GLN A 205 0.80 -5.92 11.32
CA GLN A 205 0.58 -5.87 12.76
C GLN A 205 0.72 -7.25 13.37
N ALA A 206 1.83 -7.46 14.08
CA ALA A 206 1.94 -8.57 15.03
C ALA A 206 1.08 -8.25 16.26
N ARG A 207 0.12 -9.13 16.58
CA ARG A 207 -0.49 -9.14 17.92
C ARG A 207 0.49 -9.82 18.86
N ARG A 208 0.77 -9.19 20.00
CA ARG A 208 1.15 -9.90 21.23
C ARG A 208 -0.12 -10.12 22.05
#